data_AF-A0A3M1CY76-F1
#
_entry.id   AF-A0A3M1CY76-F1
#
_cell.length_a   1.000
_cell.length_b   1.000
_cell.length_c   1.000
_cell.angle_alpha   90.00
_cell.angle_beta   90.00
_cell.angle_gamma   90.00
#
_symmetry.space_group_name_H-M   'P 1'
#
loop_
_entity.id
_entity.type
_entity.pdbx_description
1 polymer ?
#
loop_
_entity_poly.entity_id
_entity_poly.type
_entity_poly.pdbx_seq_one_letter_code
_entity_poly.pdbx_strand_id
1 'polypeptide(L)'
;MILVALMLACREPPATSPSPAPEALAEGWVQALVLDPARFAETVDGSGRAGWVALHRGDWATAAELLPAGLPAARAELEQALVAEDLARLGAVAWPMLLDRWRQTDPTIDGSLLPLLAAMATADVAPTEGDAEAAVDPAVQAWLAATRQPSAASLADLPKLADPLAAKCLQADLALRAGTRDALPAPCADGPPFGGGDGPILHDPLLSGSAAIEHRRRADELAGGSLAEALQRADLEALLFSSWWSRDDLAAELSADPALSNPGAVGPTLTALDLPAAGDADDPQAARERARALTRAVDDWVERLRTASSTDGQALLDDLQLATALRNRVLVAWAREALRAGHPHQATAYLLLAHDLEDAGNISATNPPALFVLQAEAFLRTGRTRQALDALSALDEDLPGLTGTIETIGDLAVLEGMGRHGDSKED
;
A
#
# COMPACT_ATOMS: atom_id res chain seq x y z
N MET A 1 23.37 29.89 41.65
CA MET A 1 21.92 29.80 41.96
C MET A 1 21.09 30.41 40.80
N ILE A 2 21.37 30.00 39.56
CA ILE A 2 20.71 30.48 38.32
C ILE A 2 20.33 29.28 37.42
N LEU A 3 20.97 28.12 37.59
CA LEU A 3 20.69 26.90 36.82
C LEU A 3 19.35 26.22 37.13
N VAL A 4 18.74 26.46 38.31
CA VAL A 4 17.46 25.83 38.68
C VAL A 4 16.26 26.55 38.03
N ALA A 5 16.41 27.82 37.64
CA ALA A 5 15.34 28.60 37.01
C ALA A 5 15.12 28.26 35.52
N LEU A 6 16.14 27.72 34.84
CA LEU A 6 16.05 27.34 33.41
C LEU A 6 15.45 25.96 33.17
N MET A 7 15.36 25.09 34.19
CA MET A 7 14.70 23.79 34.07
C MET A 7 13.17 23.84 34.32
N LEU A 8 12.64 24.98 34.74
CA LEU A 8 11.19 25.17 35.01
C LEU A 8 10.42 25.75 33.81
N ALA A 9 11.10 26.12 32.72
CA ALA A 9 10.48 26.69 31.52
C ALA A 9 10.00 25.65 30.49
N CYS A 10 10.22 24.35 30.72
CA CYS A 10 9.71 23.25 29.88
C CYS A 10 8.61 22.44 30.58
N ARG A 11 7.85 23.05 31.49
CA ARG A 11 6.57 22.47 31.95
C ARG A 11 5.46 23.20 31.22
N GLU A 12 4.91 22.53 30.21
CA GLU A 12 3.57 22.87 29.73
C GLU A 12 2.63 22.98 30.95
N PRO A 13 1.76 24.00 31.02
CA PRO A 13 0.77 24.07 32.06
C PRO A 13 -0.04 22.76 32.07
N PRO A 14 -0.45 22.25 33.25
CA PRO A 14 -1.28 21.06 33.31
C PRO A 14 -2.49 21.27 32.43
N ALA A 15 -2.68 20.36 31.47
CA ALA A 15 -3.78 20.42 30.52
C ALA A 15 -5.06 20.75 31.29
N THR A 16 -5.66 21.88 30.93
CA THR A 16 -7.06 22.18 31.25
C THR A 16 -7.88 20.95 30.95
N SER A 17 -8.82 20.63 31.84
CA SER A 17 -9.72 19.47 31.84
C SER A 17 -9.88 18.82 30.46
N PRO A 18 -9.75 17.48 30.34
CA PRO A 18 -9.78 16.80 29.05
C PRO A 18 -10.99 17.29 28.26
N SER A 19 -10.73 17.97 27.15
CA SER A 19 -11.78 18.37 26.22
C SER A 19 -12.55 17.09 25.87
N PRO A 20 -13.90 17.08 25.89
CA PRO A 20 -14.65 15.89 25.53
C PRO A 20 -14.12 15.36 24.19
N ALA A 21 -14.09 14.02 24.06
CA ALA A 21 -13.75 13.41 22.77
C ALA A 21 -14.64 14.06 21.73
N PRO A 22 -14.13 14.35 20.53
CA PRO A 22 -15.02 14.58 19.41
C PRO A 22 -16.01 13.42 19.39
N GLU A 23 -17.30 13.73 19.49
CA GLU A 23 -18.40 12.75 19.55
C GLU A 23 -18.30 11.74 18.40
N ALA A 24 -17.71 12.17 17.28
CA ALA A 24 -17.37 11.38 16.11
C ALA A 24 -16.54 10.10 16.38
N LEU A 25 -15.63 10.10 17.38
CA LEU A 25 -14.86 8.88 17.67
C LEU A 25 -15.67 7.81 18.41
N ALA A 26 -16.82 8.19 18.99
CA ALA A 26 -17.62 7.32 19.84
C ALA A 26 -18.40 6.23 19.09
N GLU A 27 -18.52 6.37 17.76
CA GLU A 27 -19.27 5.45 16.90
C GLU A 27 -18.36 4.45 16.17
N GLY A 28 -17.09 4.37 16.57
CA GLY A 28 -16.09 3.51 15.92
C GLY A 28 -16.15 2.04 16.31
N TRP A 29 -15.69 1.16 15.41
CA TRP A 29 -15.68 -0.28 15.65
C TRP A 29 -14.82 -0.69 16.84
N VAL A 30 -13.68 -0.04 17.07
CA VAL A 30 -12.80 -0.30 18.24
C VAL A 30 -13.56 -0.06 19.55
N GLN A 31 -14.31 1.05 19.64
CA GLN A 31 -15.13 1.33 20.82
C GLN A 31 -16.23 0.27 20.99
N ALA A 32 -16.88 -0.15 19.90
CA ALA A 32 -17.89 -1.20 19.94
C ALA A 32 -17.34 -2.52 20.51
N LEU A 33 -16.12 -2.92 20.12
CA LEU A 33 -15.47 -4.13 20.66
C LEU A 33 -15.08 -4.01 22.12
N VAL A 34 -14.53 -2.85 22.49
CA VAL A 34 -13.96 -2.64 23.81
C VAL A 34 -15.06 -2.45 24.87
N LEU A 35 -16.19 -1.85 24.50
CA LEU A 35 -17.37 -1.75 25.37
C LEU A 35 -18.21 -3.04 25.40
N ASP A 36 -18.15 -3.86 24.36
CA ASP A 36 -18.81 -5.16 24.30
C ASP A 36 -17.86 -6.28 23.79
N PRO A 37 -16.94 -6.77 24.65
CA PRO A 37 -15.97 -7.80 24.27
C PRO A 37 -16.61 -9.13 23.83
N ALA A 38 -17.83 -9.42 24.28
CA ALA A 38 -18.55 -10.64 23.89
C ALA A 38 -18.84 -10.64 22.38
N ARG A 39 -19.19 -9.49 21.81
CA ARG A 39 -19.42 -9.33 20.37
C ARG A 39 -18.17 -9.63 19.53
N PHE A 40 -16.97 -9.29 20.04
CA PHE A 40 -15.70 -9.67 19.41
C PHE A 40 -15.56 -11.19 19.36
N ALA A 41 -15.73 -11.86 20.51
CA ALA A 41 -15.61 -13.31 20.60
C ALA A 41 -16.62 -14.03 19.72
N GLU A 42 -17.89 -13.58 19.70
CA GLU A 42 -18.93 -14.14 18.83
C GLU A 42 -18.57 -14.01 17.35
N THR A 43 -18.05 -12.85 16.93
CA THR A 43 -17.66 -12.61 15.53
C THR A 43 -16.46 -13.48 15.15
N VAL A 44 -15.38 -13.45 15.95
CA VAL A 44 -14.11 -14.10 15.62
C VAL A 44 -14.16 -15.61 15.78
N ASP A 45 -14.81 -16.11 16.83
CA ASP A 45 -14.91 -17.55 17.09
C ASP A 45 -15.95 -18.23 16.21
N GLY A 46 -17.02 -17.51 15.86
CA GLY A 46 -18.07 -17.99 14.97
C GLY A 46 -17.64 -18.16 13.51
N SER A 47 -16.57 -17.49 13.09
CA SER A 47 -16.14 -17.43 11.68
C SER A 47 -14.66 -17.73 11.46
N GLY A 48 -14.05 -18.55 12.32
CA GLY A 48 -12.69 -19.05 12.14
C GLY A 48 -11.60 -18.12 12.68
N ARG A 49 -11.35 -18.22 13.99
CA ARG A 49 -10.37 -17.39 14.73
C ARG A 49 -9.00 -17.27 14.06
N ALA A 50 -8.46 -18.36 13.53
CA ALA A 50 -7.14 -18.36 12.91
C ALA A 50 -7.05 -17.41 11.71
N GLY A 51 -8.11 -17.33 10.89
CA GLY A 51 -8.18 -16.42 9.75
C GLY A 51 -8.25 -14.94 10.18
N TRP A 52 -9.01 -14.63 11.24
CA TRP A 52 -9.03 -13.27 11.80
C TRP A 52 -7.70 -12.85 12.42
N VAL A 53 -6.99 -13.78 13.06
CA VAL A 53 -5.63 -13.52 13.57
C VAL A 53 -4.67 -13.23 12.42
N ALA A 54 -4.74 -13.97 11.32
CA ALA A 54 -3.96 -13.70 10.12
C ALA A 54 -4.30 -12.33 9.52
N LEU A 55 -5.59 -12.01 9.38
CA LEU A 55 -6.07 -10.72 8.87
C LEU A 55 -5.56 -9.55 9.72
N HIS A 56 -5.65 -9.69 11.05
CA HIS A 56 -5.16 -8.68 11.99
C HIS A 56 -3.66 -8.44 11.83
N ARG A 57 -2.88 -9.50 11.68
CA ARG A 57 -1.42 -9.47 11.55
C ARG A 57 -0.91 -8.99 10.20
N GLY A 58 -1.78 -8.80 9.21
CA GLY A 58 -1.34 -8.44 7.85
C GLY A 58 -1.00 -9.62 6.95
N ASP A 59 -1.22 -10.87 7.41
CA ASP A 59 -1.04 -12.08 6.61
C ASP A 59 -2.35 -12.40 5.87
N TRP A 60 -2.60 -11.63 4.81
CA TRP A 60 -3.89 -11.64 4.14
C TRP A 60 -4.07 -12.83 3.20
N ALA A 61 -2.99 -13.42 2.69
CA ALA A 61 -3.05 -14.66 1.93
C ALA A 61 -3.57 -15.79 2.82
N THR A 62 -2.95 -16.00 3.99
CA THR A 62 -3.42 -16.98 4.98
C THR A 62 -4.83 -16.64 5.48
N ALA A 63 -5.15 -15.37 5.66
CA ALA A 63 -6.50 -14.96 6.07
C ALA A 63 -7.57 -15.36 5.02
N ALA A 64 -7.30 -15.13 3.73
CA ALA A 64 -8.22 -15.49 2.66
C ALA A 64 -8.48 -17.01 2.59
N GLU A 65 -7.48 -17.83 2.90
CA GLU A 65 -7.59 -19.30 2.93
C GLU A 65 -8.33 -19.82 4.17
N LEU A 66 -8.10 -19.23 5.34
CA LEU A 66 -8.61 -19.74 6.62
C LEU A 66 -9.98 -19.18 6.99
N LEU A 67 -10.36 -18.01 6.46
CA LEU A 67 -11.68 -17.42 6.70
C LEU A 67 -12.74 -18.15 5.84
N PRO A 68 -13.97 -18.30 6.37
CA PRO A 68 -15.06 -18.87 5.59
C PRO A 68 -15.35 -18.00 4.37
N ALA A 69 -15.69 -18.66 3.26
CA ALA A 69 -16.15 -17.97 2.05
C ALA A 69 -17.31 -17.03 2.39
N GLY A 70 -17.18 -15.77 1.99
CA GLY A 70 -18.03 -14.68 2.43
C GLY A 70 -17.23 -13.39 2.59
N LEU A 71 -17.82 -12.43 3.30
CA LEU A 71 -17.23 -11.10 3.44
C LEU A 71 -15.85 -11.09 4.13
N PRO A 72 -15.57 -11.85 5.20
CA PRO A 72 -14.25 -11.82 5.82
C PRO A 72 -13.12 -12.25 4.86
N ALA A 73 -13.32 -13.34 4.12
CA ALA A 73 -12.37 -13.78 3.10
C ALA A 73 -12.27 -12.76 1.94
N ALA A 74 -13.39 -12.18 1.51
CA ALA A 74 -13.40 -11.13 0.50
C ALA A 74 -12.61 -9.88 0.92
N ARG A 75 -12.63 -9.52 2.21
CA ARG A 75 -11.81 -8.42 2.73
C ARG A 75 -10.32 -8.75 2.71
N ALA A 76 -9.94 -9.98 3.03
CA ALA A 76 -8.54 -10.40 2.92
C ALA A 76 -8.04 -10.30 1.46
N GLU A 77 -8.86 -10.69 0.48
CA GLU A 77 -8.56 -10.51 -0.95
C GLU A 77 -8.48 -9.02 -1.35
N LEU A 78 -9.35 -8.15 -0.80
CA LEU A 78 -9.25 -6.70 -1.05
C LEU A 78 -7.93 -6.12 -0.56
N GLU A 79 -7.45 -6.50 0.63
CA GLU A 79 -6.18 -6.01 1.15
C GLU A 79 -4.99 -6.51 0.30
N GLN A 80 -5.01 -7.77 -0.15
CA GLN A 80 -4.04 -8.29 -1.13
C GLN A 80 -4.04 -7.47 -2.42
N ALA A 81 -5.23 -7.14 -2.94
CA ALA A 81 -5.34 -6.32 -4.14
C ALA A 81 -4.71 -4.93 -3.97
N LEU A 82 -4.88 -4.31 -2.81
CA LEU A 82 -4.33 -2.98 -2.53
C LEU A 82 -2.81 -2.97 -2.48
N VAL A 83 -2.20 -3.98 -1.85
CA VAL A 83 -0.74 -4.12 -1.84
C VAL A 83 -0.18 -4.44 -3.22
N ALA A 84 -0.86 -5.29 -3.99
CA ALA A 84 -0.49 -5.54 -5.37
C ALA A 84 -0.58 -4.27 -6.25
N GLU A 85 -1.58 -3.41 -6.01
CA GLU A 85 -1.73 -2.10 -6.67
C GLU A 85 -0.62 -1.12 -6.25
N ASP A 86 -0.24 -1.12 -4.98
CA ASP A 86 0.88 -0.31 -4.47
C ASP A 86 2.23 -0.81 -5.04
N LEU A 87 2.42 -2.13 -5.23
CA LEU A 87 3.60 -2.69 -5.91
C LEU A 87 3.65 -2.30 -7.38
N ALA A 88 2.50 -2.33 -8.08
CA ALA A 88 2.41 -1.87 -9.47
C ALA A 88 2.80 -0.39 -9.60
N ARG A 89 2.36 0.46 -8.66
CA ARG A 89 2.78 1.87 -8.54
C ARG A 89 4.28 2.03 -8.33
N LEU A 90 4.85 1.28 -7.40
CA LEU A 90 6.30 1.28 -7.19
C LEU A 90 7.05 0.88 -8.47
N GLY A 91 6.58 -0.14 -9.19
CA GLY A 91 7.09 -0.53 -10.50
C GLY A 91 7.01 0.61 -11.53
N ALA A 92 5.87 1.29 -11.62
CA ALA A 92 5.67 2.43 -12.52
C ALA A 92 6.64 3.59 -12.25
N VAL A 93 7.17 3.72 -11.03
CA VAL A 93 8.25 4.67 -10.70
C VAL A 93 9.63 4.09 -11.03
N ALA A 94 9.89 2.83 -10.65
CA ALA A 94 11.20 2.21 -10.79
C ALA A 94 11.64 1.99 -12.24
N TRP A 95 10.74 1.54 -13.10
CA TRP A 95 11.09 1.19 -14.47
C TRP A 95 11.54 2.39 -15.33
N PRO A 96 10.85 3.55 -15.32
CA PRO A 96 11.33 4.74 -16.02
C PRO A 96 12.69 5.21 -15.48
N MET A 97 12.88 5.21 -14.15
CA MET A 97 14.16 5.57 -13.55
C MET A 97 15.29 4.64 -14.00
N LEU A 98 15.03 3.32 -14.04
CA LEU A 98 15.97 2.33 -14.53
C LEU A 98 16.35 2.59 -16.00
N LEU A 99 15.36 2.80 -16.87
CA LEU A 99 15.56 3.10 -18.29
C LEU A 99 16.41 4.37 -18.48
N ASP A 100 16.08 5.45 -17.76
CA ASP A 100 16.80 6.71 -17.87
C ASP A 100 18.26 6.59 -17.41
N ARG A 101 18.52 5.81 -16.35
CA ARG A 101 19.89 5.52 -15.91
C ARG A 101 20.67 4.67 -16.89
N TRP A 102 20.03 3.64 -17.45
CA TRP A 102 20.63 2.81 -18.48
C TRP A 102 20.99 3.63 -19.72
N ARG A 103 20.10 4.49 -20.22
CA ARG A 103 20.37 5.37 -21.37
C ARG A 103 21.59 6.26 -21.18
N GLN A 104 21.84 6.70 -19.93
CA GLN A 104 23.02 7.50 -19.60
C GLN A 104 24.33 6.69 -19.68
N THR A 105 24.26 5.36 -19.53
CA THR A 105 25.43 4.47 -19.51
C THR A 105 25.64 3.75 -20.85
N ASP A 106 24.55 3.33 -21.50
CA ASP A 106 24.55 2.62 -22.78
C ASP A 106 23.43 3.15 -23.70
N PRO A 107 23.77 3.97 -24.72
CA PRO A 107 22.81 4.47 -25.69
C PRO A 107 22.14 3.39 -26.57
N THR A 108 22.68 2.16 -26.60
CA THR A 108 22.09 1.08 -27.41
C THR A 108 20.85 0.47 -26.77
N ILE A 109 20.56 0.81 -25.50
CA ILE A 109 19.42 0.29 -24.75
C ILE A 109 18.06 0.63 -25.38
N ASP A 110 17.98 1.67 -26.20
CA ASP A 110 16.76 2.03 -26.94
C ASP A 110 16.34 0.97 -27.96
N GLY A 111 17.26 0.09 -28.38
CA GLY A 111 16.96 -1.07 -29.22
C GLY A 111 16.53 -2.33 -28.45
N SER A 112 16.47 -2.27 -27.11
CA SER A 112 16.14 -3.41 -26.24
C SER A 112 14.65 -3.47 -25.88
N LEU A 113 14.28 -4.43 -25.02
CA LEU A 113 12.91 -4.54 -24.46
C LEU A 113 12.65 -3.53 -23.34
N LEU A 114 13.68 -2.95 -22.72
CA LEU A 114 13.54 -2.10 -21.54
C LEU A 114 12.62 -0.89 -21.77
N PRO A 115 12.70 -0.14 -22.89
CA PRO A 115 11.77 0.96 -23.16
C PRO A 115 10.30 0.53 -23.22
N LEU A 116 10.03 -0.65 -23.79
CA LEU A 116 8.69 -1.22 -23.87
C LEU A 116 8.17 -1.58 -22.47
N LEU A 117 8.97 -2.30 -21.67
CA LEU A 117 8.58 -2.71 -20.32
C LEU A 117 8.35 -1.50 -19.40
N ALA A 118 9.20 -0.46 -19.50
CA ALA A 118 8.99 0.76 -18.73
C ALA A 118 7.72 1.52 -19.10
N ALA A 119 7.37 1.53 -20.39
CA ALA A 119 6.11 2.11 -20.84
C ALA A 119 4.89 1.26 -20.42
N MET A 120 5.04 -0.06 -20.33
CA MET A 120 3.99 -0.95 -19.80
C MET A 120 3.73 -0.69 -18.32
N ALA A 121 4.79 -0.60 -17.51
CA ALA A 121 4.70 -0.30 -16.08
C ALA A 121 3.94 1.01 -15.83
N THR A 122 4.24 2.05 -16.60
CA THR A 122 3.62 3.38 -16.44
C THR A 122 2.20 3.45 -16.97
N ALA A 123 1.87 2.72 -18.05
CA ALA A 123 0.52 2.74 -18.62
C ALA A 123 -0.55 2.07 -17.75
N ASP A 124 -0.12 1.24 -16.80
CA ASP A 124 -0.99 0.52 -15.87
C ASP A 124 -1.53 1.41 -14.75
N VAL A 125 -0.77 2.44 -14.39
CA VAL A 125 -1.09 3.29 -13.25
C VAL A 125 -1.67 4.60 -13.77
N ALA A 126 -2.72 5.10 -13.11
CA ALA A 126 -3.24 6.43 -13.40
C ALA A 126 -2.11 7.48 -13.21
N PRO A 127 -1.91 8.40 -14.15
CA PRO A 127 -0.87 9.42 -14.02
C PRO A 127 -1.07 10.23 -12.74
N THR A 128 0.00 10.44 -11.98
CA THR A 128 -0.03 11.29 -10.78
C THR A 128 0.19 12.76 -11.17
N GLU A 129 -0.38 13.70 -10.38
CA GLU A 129 -0.13 15.13 -10.61
C GLU A 129 1.38 15.41 -10.48
N GLY A 130 1.96 16.01 -11.52
CA GLY A 130 3.39 16.32 -11.57
C GLY A 130 4.26 15.27 -12.28
N ASP A 131 3.70 14.13 -12.70
CA ASP A 131 4.40 13.26 -13.65
C ASP A 131 4.57 14.04 -14.95
N ALA A 132 5.81 14.39 -15.28
CA ALA A 132 6.12 14.89 -16.60
C ALA A 132 5.68 13.82 -17.60
N GLU A 133 4.84 14.20 -18.56
CA GLU A 133 4.51 13.35 -19.70
C GLU A 133 5.82 13.13 -20.46
N ALA A 134 6.59 12.13 -20.03
CA ALA A 134 7.80 11.73 -20.72
C ALA A 134 7.34 11.44 -22.14
N ALA A 135 8.03 12.02 -23.14
CA ALA A 135 7.72 11.78 -24.53
C ALA A 135 7.97 10.29 -24.82
N VAL A 136 6.97 9.47 -24.54
CA VAL A 136 6.96 8.05 -24.85
C VAL A 136 7.03 7.97 -26.37
N ASP A 137 7.95 7.15 -26.87
CA ASP A 137 8.12 6.93 -28.30
C ASP A 137 6.74 6.71 -28.97
N PRO A 138 6.40 7.41 -30.07
CA PRO A 138 5.13 7.22 -30.77
C PRO A 138 4.81 5.75 -31.12
N ALA A 139 5.83 4.91 -31.36
CA ALA A 139 5.66 3.48 -31.58
C ALA A 139 5.22 2.74 -30.32
N VAL A 140 5.77 3.14 -29.17
CA VAL A 140 5.37 2.61 -27.85
C VAL A 140 3.99 3.12 -27.46
N GLN A 141 3.65 4.39 -27.76
CA GLN A 141 2.29 4.92 -27.59
C GLN A 141 1.26 4.21 -28.49
N ALA A 142 1.62 3.96 -29.76
CA ALA A 142 0.76 3.20 -30.67
C ALA A 142 0.58 1.75 -30.19
N TRP A 143 1.62 1.16 -29.61
CA TRP A 143 1.55 -0.18 -29.02
C TRP A 143 0.70 -0.20 -27.74
N LEU A 144 0.87 0.78 -26.84
CA LEU A 144 0.04 0.96 -25.64
C LEU A 144 -1.44 1.18 -25.99
N ALA A 145 -1.71 1.97 -27.03
CA ALA A 145 -3.07 2.16 -27.56
C ALA A 145 -3.65 0.85 -28.11
N ALA A 146 -2.83 0.01 -28.76
CA ALA A 146 -3.23 -1.30 -29.23
C ALA A 146 -3.41 -2.33 -28.10
N THR A 147 -2.70 -2.21 -26.96
CA THR A 147 -2.85 -3.11 -25.81
C THR A 147 -3.96 -2.71 -24.85
N ARG A 148 -4.46 -1.47 -24.90
CA ARG A 148 -5.72 -1.08 -24.26
C ARG A 148 -6.97 -1.72 -24.91
N GLN A 149 -6.84 -2.21 -26.15
CA GLN A 149 -7.84 -3.03 -26.85
C GLN A 149 -7.15 -4.16 -27.61
N PRO A 150 -6.58 -5.16 -26.90
CA PRO A 150 -5.73 -6.14 -27.53
C PRO A 150 -6.54 -7.01 -28.48
N SER A 151 -6.16 -6.99 -29.75
CA SER A 151 -6.57 -7.98 -30.72
C SER A 151 -5.57 -9.16 -30.72
N ALA A 152 -6.01 -10.33 -31.17
CA ALA A 152 -5.10 -11.47 -31.38
C ALA A 152 -3.93 -11.13 -32.32
N ALA A 153 -4.09 -10.14 -33.21
CA ALA A 153 -3.04 -9.67 -34.12
C ALA A 153 -2.00 -8.78 -33.41
N SER A 154 -2.42 -7.88 -32.53
CA SER A 154 -1.51 -6.97 -31.80
C SER A 154 -0.65 -7.69 -30.75
N LEU A 155 -1.11 -8.84 -30.24
CA LEU A 155 -0.32 -9.70 -29.35
C LEU A 155 0.71 -10.57 -30.08
N ALA A 156 0.54 -10.78 -31.39
CA ALA A 156 1.45 -11.56 -32.23
C ALA A 156 2.71 -10.78 -32.66
N ASP A 157 2.63 -9.45 -32.60
CA ASP A 157 3.70 -8.50 -32.96
C ASP A 157 4.56 -8.05 -31.77
N LEU A 158 4.39 -8.66 -30.57
CA LEU A 158 5.36 -8.50 -29.49
C LEU A 158 6.76 -8.79 -30.08
N PRO A 159 7.77 -7.90 -29.87
CA PRO A 159 9.13 -8.15 -30.33
C PRO A 159 9.48 -9.57 -29.92
N LYS A 160 10.01 -10.41 -30.83
CA LYS A 160 10.27 -11.83 -30.54
C LYS A 160 11.02 -11.96 -29.22
N LEU A 161 10.26 -12.17 -28.14
CA LEU A 161 10.81 -12.37 -26.83
C LEU A 161 11.57 -13.69 -26.94
N ALA A 162 12.85 -13.66 -26.59
CA ALA A 162 13.70 -14.84 -26.69
C ALA A 162 13.13 -15.99 -25.85
N ASP A 163 12.37 -15.67 -24.80
CA ASP A 163 11.70 -16.61 -23.92
C ASP A 163 10.20 -16.82 -24.29
N PRO A 164 9.80 -18.02 -24.73
CA PRO A 164 8.41 -18.34 -25.06
C PRO A 164 7.44 -18.38 -23.87
N LEU A 165 7.93 -18.58 -22.64
CA LEU A 165 7.12 -18.58 -21.43
C LEU A 165 6.83 -17.13 -20.99
N ALA A 166 7.86 -16.28 -20.92
CA ALA A 166 7.69 -14.87 -20.56
C ALA A 166 6.74 -14.16 -21.54
N ALA A 167 6.83 -14.47 -22.84
CA ALA A 167 5.88 -13.98 -23.83
C ALA A 167 4.43 -14.42 -23.58
N LYS A 168 4.22 -15.66 -23.17
CA LYS A 168 2.88 -16.19 -22.86
C LYS A 168 2.30 -15.55 -21.61
N CYS A 169 3.14 -15.27 -20.61
CA CYS A 169 2.72 -14.60 -19.39
C CYS A 169 2.29 -13.17 -19.69
N LEU A 170 3.12 -12.39 -20.37
CA LEU A 170 2.78 -11.05 -20.81
C LEU A 170 1.46 -10.99 -21.62
N GLN A 171 1.24 -11.96 -22.51
CA GLN A 171 -0.02 -12.08 -23.24
C GLN A 171 -1.22 -12.41 -22.34
N ALA A 172 -1.03 -13.25 -21.32
CA ALA A 172 -2.06 -13.59 -20.36
C ALA A 172 -2.42 -12.41 -19.45
N ASP A 173 -1.43 -11.62 -19.02
CA ASP A 173 -1.63 -10.35 -18.30
C ASP A 173 -2.49 -9.39 -19.11
N LEU A 174 -2.10 -9.14 -20.37
CA LEU A 174 -2.87 -8.28 -21.28
C LEU A 174 -4.29 -8.81 -21.52
N ALA A 175 -4.46 -10.13 -21.63
CA ALA A 175 -5.79 -10.75 -21.80
C ALA A 175 -6.68 -10.60 -20.55
N LEU A 176 -6.10 -10.75 -19.35
CA LEU A 176 -6.78 -10.52 -18.06
C LEU A 176 -7.27 -9.09 -17.96
N ARG A 177 -6.39 -8.12 -18.26
CA ARG A 177 -6.68 -6.68 -18.23
C ARG A 177 -7.77 -6.27 -19.23
N ALA A 178 -7.81 -6.94 -20.38
CA ALA A 178 -8.87 -6.75 -21.37
C ALA A 178 -10.21 -7.43 -21.00
N GLY A 179 -10.28 -8.14 -19.88
CA GLY A 179 -11.47 -8.91 -19.49
C GLY A 179 -11.75 -10.11 -20.40
N THR A 180 -10.76 -10.55 -21.18
CA THR A 180 -10.88 -11.72 -22.08
C THR A 180 -10.42 -13.01 -21.42
N ARG A 181 -9.94 -12.92 -20.18
CA ARG A 181 -9.46 -14.01 -19.34
C ARG A 181 -9.73 -13.68 -17.88
N ASP A 182 -9.99 -14.70 -17.06
CA ASP A 182 -10.40 -14.50 -15.66
C ASP A 182 -9.25 -14.64 -14.64
N ALA A 183 -8.16 -15.33 -14.99
CA ALA A 183 -7.03 -15.56 -14.07
C ALA A 183 -5.72 -15.80 -14.82
N LEU A 184 -4.58 -15.49 -14.20
CA LEU A 184 -3.27 -15.80 -14.78
C LEU A 184 -3.03 -17.33 -14.83
N PRO A 185 -2.33 -17.85 -15.85
CA PRO A 185 -1.84 -19.23 -15.81
C PRO A 185 -0.89 -19.42 -14.63
N ALA A 186 -0.95 -20.58 -13.94
CA ALA A 186 -0.08 -20.86 -12.80
C ALA A 186 1.43 -20.62 -13.07
N PRO A 187 2.00 -20.96 -14.24
CA PRO A 187 3.41 -20.65 -14.55
C PRO A 187 3.76 -19.16 -14.64
N CYS A 188 2.76 -18.28 -14.62
CA CYS A 188 2.90 -16.83 -14.72
C CYS A 188 2.71 -16.12 -13.38
N ALA A 189 2.23 -16.84 -12.36
CA ALA A 189 2.05 -16.27 -11.02
C ALA A 189 3.38 -15.79 -10.42
N ASP A 190 4.48 -16.47 -10.75
CA ASP A 190 5.82 -16.15 -10.24
C ASP A 190 6.58 -15.14 -11.11
N GLY A 191 6.03 -14.73 -12.25
CA GLY A 191 6.68 -13.77 -13.17
C GLY A 191 8.00 -14.28 -13.75
N PRO A 192 7.99 -15.24 -14.69
CA PRO A 192 9.22 -15.75 -15.27
C PRO A 192 10.03 -14.61 -15.91
N PRO A 193 11.34 -14.55 -15.66
CA PRO A 193 12.14 -13.44 -16.16
C PRO A 193 12.22 -13.44 -17.70
N PHE A 194 12.27 -12.26 -18.28
CA PHE A 194 12.68 -12.00 -19.65
C PHE A 194 14.21 -12.03 -19.76
N GLY A 195 14.70 -12.87 -20.66
CA GLY A 195 16.12 -12.94 -21.01
C GLY A 195 16.81 -14.17 -20.44
N GLY A 196 17.82 -14.62 -21.20
CA GLY A 196 18.70 -15.73 -20.85
C GLY A 196 19.92 -15.68 -21.76
N GLY A 197 21.11 -15.48 -21.18
CA GLY A 197 22.37 -15.22 -21.90
C GLY A 197 23.25 -14.19 -21.18
N ASP A 198 24.05 -13.41 -21.94
CA ASP A 198 24.95 -12.36 -21.42
C ASP A 198 24.25 -11.00 -21.13
N GLY A 199 22.92 -10.92 -21.25
CA GLY A 199 22.13 -9.69 -21.06
C GLY A 199 21.46 -9.57 -19.69
N PRO A 200 20.89 -8.41 -19.33
CA PRO A 200 20.17 -8.23 -18.07
C PRO A 200 18.93 -9.13 -18.01
N ILE A 201 18.67 -9.66 -16.83
CA ILE A 201 17.46 -10.40 -16.49
C ILE A 201 16.39 -9.35 -16.16
N LEU A 202 15.30 -9.30 -16.91
CA LEU A 202 14.21 -8.34 -16.72
C LEU A 202 12.95 -9.08 -16.26
N HIS A 203 12.05 -8.42 -15.54
CA HIS A 203 10.82 -9.05 -15.04
C HIS A 203 9.56 -8.45 -15.68
N ASP A 204 8.41 -9.10 -15.48
CA ASP A 204 7.14 -8.60 -16.00
C ASP A 204 6.65 -7.39 -15.18
N PRO A 205 6.64 -6.18 -15.77
CA PRO A 205 6.16 -4.99 -15.07
C PRO A 205 4.66 -5.03 -14.77
N LEU A 206 3.88 -5.91 -15.42
CA LEU A 206 2.43 -5.96 -15.30
C LEU A 206 1.94 -6.92 -14.22
N LEU A 207 2.81 -7.79 -13.68
CA LEU A 207 2.39 -8.88 -12.81
C LEU A 207 1.64 -8.39 -11.57
N SER A 208 2.17 -7.38 -10.87
CA SER A 208 1.52 -6.86 -9.65
C SER A 208 0.17 -6.21 -9.95
N GLY A 209 0.03 -5.49 -11.06
CA GLY A 209 -1.26 -4.90 -11.46
C GLY A 209 -2.28 -5.97 -11.88
N SER A 210 -1.84 -7.05 -12.52
CA SER A 210 -2.69 -8.19 -12.86
C SER A 210 -3.12 -8.97 -11.62
N ALA A 211 -2.22 -9.15 -10.65
CA ALA A 211 -2.55 -9.73 -9.35
C ALA A 211 -3.61 -8.88 -8.63
N ALA A 212 -3.49 -7.54 -8.65
CA ALA A 212 -4.49 -6.65 -8.08
C ALA A 212 -5.89 -6.85 -8.70
N ILE A 213 -5.97 -6.99 -10.03
CA ILE A 213 -7.23 -7.28 -10.74
C ILE A 213 -7.81 -8.63 -10.30
N GLU A 214 -6.97 -9.67 -10.25
CA GLU A 214 -7.41 -11.02 -9.87
C GLU A 214 -7.93 -11.08 -8.43
N HIS A 215 -7.21 -10.47 -7.48
CA HIS A 215 -7.63 -10.37 -6.08
C HIS A 215 -8.95 -9.59 -5.94
N ARG A 216 -9.15 -8.48 -6.67
CA ARG A 216 -10.43 -7.75 -6.67
C ARG A 216 -11.58 -8.60 -7.17
N ARG A 217 -11.38 -9.34 -8.28
CA ARG A 217 -12.40 -10.26 -8.81
C ARG A 217 -12.74 -11.35 -7.79
N ARG A 218 -11.72 -11.96 -7.16
CA ARG A 218 -11.94 -12.97 -6.10
C ARG A 218 -12.69 -12.40 -4.92
N ALA A 219 -12.41 -11.16 -4.52
CA ALA A 219 -13.13 -10.48 -3.46
C ALA A 219 -14.63 -10.33 -3.79
N ASP A 220 -14.97 -9.90 -5.01
CA ASP A 220 -16.36 -9.85 -5.49
C ASP A 220 -17.02 -11.25 -5.48
N GLU A 221 -16.31 -12.27 -5.97
CA GLU A 221 -16.81 -13.65 -6.00
C GLU A 221 -17.11 -14.19 -4.60
N LEU A 222 -16.19 -13.99 -3.65
CA LEU A 222 -16.35 -14.39 -2.26
C LEU A 222 -17.46 -13.60 -1.56
N ALA A 223 -17.65 -12.33 -1.92
CA ALA A 223 -18.76 -11.50 -1.45
C ALA A 223 -20.12 -11.92 -2.04
N GLY A 224 -20.14 -12.79 -3.06
CA GLY A 224 -21.34 -13.24 -3.76
C GLY A 224 -21.93 -12.19 -4.70
N GLY A 225 -21.11 -11.28 -5.22
CA GLY A 225 -21.54 -10.16 -6.05
C GLY A 225 -20.60 -8.96 -5.93
N SER A 226 -21.14 -7.75 -5.84
CA SER A 226 -20.31 -6.58 -5.59
C SER A 226 -19.82 -6.55 -4.14
N LEU A 227 -18.51 -6.49 -3.93
CA LEU A 227 -17.90 -6.31 -2.61
C LEU A 227 -18.40 -5.02 -1.95
N ALA A 228 -18.52 -3.93 -2.70
CA ALA A 228 -19.05 -2.66 -2.20
C ALA A 228 -20.45 -2.81 -1.60
N GLU A 229 -21.35 -3.51 -2.30
CA GLU A 229 -22.71 -3.77 -1.80
C GLU A 229 -22.72 -4.72 -0.60
N ALA A 230 -21.80 -5.69 -0.53
CA ALA A 230 -21.64 -6.58 0.61
C ALA A 230 -21.15 -5.81 1.85
N LEU A 231 -20.12 -4.97 1.69
CA LEU A 231 -19.57 -4.10 2.71
C LEU A 231 -20.63 -3.13 3.26
N GLN A 232 -21.46 -2.52 2.41
CA GLN A 232 -22.55 -1.65 2.84
C GLN A 232 -23.59 -2.34 3.72
N ARG A 233 -23.81 -3.65 3.55
CA ARG A 233 -24.83 -4.40 4.31
C ARG A 233 -24.29 -5.02 5.60
N ALA A 234 -23.01 -5.35 5.64
CA ALA A 234 -22.42 -6.07 6.75
C ALA A 234 -22.03 -5.18 7.93
N ASP A 235 -22.10 -5.71 9.13
CA ASP A 235 -21.92 -4.94 10.36
C ASP A 235 -20.44 -4.86 10.77
N LEU A 236 -20.06 -5.47 11.90
CA LEU A 236 -18.69 -5.42 12.42
C LEU A 236 -17.66 -6.08 11.49
N GLU A 237 -18.05 -7.15 10.78
CA GLU A 237 -17.18 -7.88 9.85
C GLU A 237 -16.63 -7.00 8.73
N ALA A 238 -17.35 -5.94 8.34
CA ALA A 238 -16.89 -4.98 7.34
C ALA A 238 -15.76 -4.09 7.86
N LEU A 239 -15.77 -3.79 9.17
CA LEU A 239 -14.91 -2.77 9.78
C LEU A 239 -13.74 -3.33 10.57
N LEU A 240 -13.86 -4.57 11.08
CA LEU A 240 -12.88 -5.16 12.00
C LEU A 240 -11.47 -5.14 11.39
N PHE A 241 -10.53 -4.48 12.06
CA PHE A 241 -9.14 -4.30 11.57
C PHE A 241 -9.03 -3.54 10.24
N SER A 242 -10.00 -2.73 9.85
CA SER A 242 -9.88 -1.83 8.69
C SER A 242 -9.28 -0.47 9.09
N SER A 243 -9.00 0.38 8.09
CA SER A 243 -8.71 1.80 8.26
C SER A 243 -9.98 2.65 8.44
N TRP A 244 -11.17 2.10 8.17
CA TRP A 244 -12.44 2.80 8.39
C TRP A 244 -12.75 2.89 9.88
N TRP A 245 -13.00 4.09 10.36
CA TRP A 245 -13.34 4.29 11.77
C TRP A 245 -14.74 3.75 12.08
N SER A 246 -15.71 4.08 11.23
CA SER A 246 -17.13 3.77 11.40
C SER A 246 -17.79 3.29 10.09
N ARG A 247 -19.07 2.93 10.17
CA ARG A 247 -19.91 2.61 9.00
C ARG A 247 -20.11 3.83 8.10
N ASP A 248 -20.19 5.02 8.68
CA ASP A 248 -20.38 6.26 7.94
C ASP A 248 -19.12 6.63 7.16
N ASP A 249 -17.94 6.34 7.68
CA ASP A 249 -16.67 6.49 6.94
C ASP A 249 -16.61 5.55 5.73
N LEU A 250 -16.92 4.26 5.93
CA LEU A 250 -17.00 3.29 4.84
C LEU A 250 -18.04 3.70 3.78
N ALA A 251 -19.23 4.15 4.21
CA ALA A 251 -20.29 4.55 3.29
C ALA A 251 -19.95 5.82 2.49
N ALA A 252 -19.36 6.82 3.14
CA ALA A 252 -18.89 8.04 2.48
C ALA A 252 -17.82 7.72 1.45
N GLU A 253 -16.90 6.82 1.78
CA GLU A 253 -15.83 6.42 0.89
C GLU A 253 -16.33 5.60 -0.29
N LEU A 254 -17.18 4.58 -0.08
CA LEU A 254 -17.80 3.83 -1.17
C LEU A 254 -18.61 4.71 -2.13
N SER A 255 -19.19 5.80 -1.63
CA SER A 255 -19.87 6.78 -2.47
C SER A 255 -18.92 7.61 -3.32
N ALA A 256 -17.69 7.87 -2.85
CA ALA A 256 -16.69 8.67 -3.56
C ALA A 256 -15.81 7.81 -4.49
N ASP A 257 -15.46 6.61 -4.03
CA ASP A 257 -14.61 5.64 -4.69
C ASP A 257 -15.15 4.22 -4.47
N PRO A 258 -16.06 3.74 -5.35
CA PRO A 258 -16.60 2.39 -5.27
C PRO A 258 -15.54 1.29 -5.44
N ALA A 259 -14.38 1.60 -6.03
CA ALA A 259 -13.29 0.66 -6.18
C ALA A 259 -12.47 0.53 -4.89
N LEU A 260 -12.68 1.39 -3.90
CA LEU A 260 -11.92 1.42 -2.65
C LEU A 260 -10.42 1.43 -2.93
N SER A 261 -9.97 2.30 -3.81
CA SER A 261 -8.55 2.42 -4.15
C SER A 261 -7.74 3.04 -3.02
N ASN A 262 -8.31 3.83 -2.10
CA ASN A 262 -7.56 4.37 -0.94
C ASN A 262 -8.30 4.30 0.42
N PRO A 263 -8.64 3.09 0.91
CA PRO A 263 -9.51 2.92 2.08
C PRO A 263 -9.01 3.67 3.31
N GLY A 264 -9.88 4.48 3.90
CA GLY A 264 -9.72 5.15 5.18
C GLY A 264 -8.90 6.44 5.16
N ALA A 265 -8.59 6.98 3.97
CA ALA A 265 -7.91 8.28 3.84
C ALA A 265 -8.83 9.47 4.20
N VAL A 266 -10.14 9.31 3.99
CA VAL A 266 -11.16 10.34 4.19
C VAL A 266 -12.37 9.79 4.93
N GLY A 267 -13.18 10.67 5.50
CA GLY A 267 -14.43 10.29 6.15
C GLY A 267 -14.98 11.36 7.09
N PRO A 268 -16.28 11.28 7.47
CA PRO A 268 -16.90 12.17 8.43
C PRO A 268 -16.18 12.16 9.78
N THR A 269 -15.63 11.03 10.24
CA THR A 269 -14.93 10.96 11.53
C THR A 269 -13.66 11.79 11.49
N LEU A 270 -12.81 11.60 10.48
CA LEU A 270 -11.57 12.37 10.33
C LEU A 270 -11.85 13.86 10.10
N THR A 271 -12.95 14.20 9.43
CA THR A 271 -13.39 15.59 9.23
C THR A 271 -13.81 16.24 10.55
N ALA A 272 -14.54 15.51 11.40
CA ALA A 272 -15.01 16.00 12.70
C ALA A 272 -13.89 16.17 13.74
N LEU A 273 -12.72 15.57 13.53
CA LEU A 273 -11.54 15.75 14.39
C LEU A 273 -10.87 17.13 14.26
N ASP A 274 -11.27 17.94 13.27
CA ASP A 274 -10.69 19.27 12.99
C ASP A 274 -9.15 19.26 12.93
N LEU A 275 -8.61 18.24 12.25
CA LEU A 275 -7.17 18.08 12.11
C LEU A 275 -6.58 19.17 11.21
N PRO A 276 -5.36 19.68 11.50
CA PRO A 276 -4.74 20.65 10.62
C PRO A 276 -4.53 20.05 9.23
N ALA A 277 -4.79 20.83 8.19
CA ALA A 277 -4.56 20.39 6.82
C ALA A 277 -3.06 20.17 6.57
N ALA A 278 -2.73 19.14 5.79
CA ALA A 278 -1.35 18.96 5.29
C ALA A 278 -0.99 20.00 4.21
N GLY A 279 -2.01 20.57 3.54
CA GLY A 279 -1.86 21.49 2.43
C GLY A 279 -1.50 20.80 1.11
N ASP A 280 -1.56 21.57 0.03
CA ASP A 280 -1.30 21.10 -1.35
C ASP A 280 0.19 21.19 -1.74
N ALA A 281 1.06 21.58 -0.82
CA ALA A 281 2.50 21.57 -1.01
C ALA A 281 3.09 20.31 -0.38
N ASP A 282 4.15 19.74 -0.96
CA ASP A 282 4.89 18.59 -0.41
C ASP A 282 5.69 18.97 0.86
N ASP A 283 4.99 19.42 1.90
CA ASP A 283 5.52 19.87 3.18
C ASP A 283 5.51 18.75 4.23
N PRO A 284 6.65 18.11 4.52
CA PRO A 284 6.73 17.05 5.50
C PRO A 284 6.43 17.54 6.93
N GLN A 285 6.56 18.84 7.23
CA GLN A 285 6.27 19.35 8.57
C GLN A 285 4.75 19.46 8.81
N ALA A 286 3.99 19.95 7.83
CA ALA A 286 2.53 19.97 7.90
C ALA A 286 1.96 18.54 8.04
N ALA A 287 2.52 17.57 7.32
CA ALA A 287 2.18 16.15 7.47
C ALA A 287 2.42 15.64 8.90
N ARG A 288 3.59 15.94 9.51
CA ARG A 288 3.88 15.57 10.91
C ARG A 288 2.93 16.23 11.89
N GLU A 289 2.54 17.48 11.67
CA GLU A 289 1.63 18.20 12.56
C GLU A 289 0.22 17.58 12.52
N ARG A 290 -0.28 17.26 11.33
CA ARG A 290 -1.54 16.52 11.15
C ARG A 290 -1.49 15.14 11.82
N ALA A 291 -0.42 14.37 11.61
CA ALA A 291 -0.25 13.07 12.23
C ALA A 291 -0.19 13.15 13.77
N ARG A 292 0.55 14.11 14.33
CA ARG A 292 0.60 14.35 15.78
C ARG A 292 -0.75 14.77 16.35
N ALA A 293 -1.53 15.57 15.61
CA ALA A 293 -2.89 15.93 16.01
C ALA A 293 -3.81 14.70 16.04
N LEU A 294 -3.74 13.83 15.04
CA LEU A 294 -4.44 12.55 15.04
C LEU A 294 -4.02 11.69 16.25
N THR A 295 -2.72 11.52 16.48
CA THR A 295 -2.21 10.73 17.62
C THR A 295 -2.77 11.23 18.94
N ARG A 296 -2.73 12.55 19.20
CA ARG A 296 -3.29 13.12 20.43
C ARG A 296 -4.80 12.84 20.55
N ALA A 297 -5.55 13.02 19.48
CA ALA A 297 -6.99 12.75 19.48
C ALA A 297 -7.31 11.27 19.79
N VAL A 298 -6.54 10.35 19.20
CA VAL A 298 -6.64 8.90 19.46
C VAL A 298 -6.26 8.57 20.90
N ASP A 299 -5.15 9.11 21.41
CA ASP A 299 -4.65 8.84 22.77
C ASP A 299 -5.67 9.33 23.82
N ASP A 300 -6.20 10.54 23.65
CA ASP A 300 -7.23 11.11 24.55
C ASP A 300 -8.51 10.26 24.53
N TRP A 301 -8.90 9.73 23.36
CA TRP A 301 -10.05 8.85 23.23
C TRP A 301 -9.80 7.47 23.85
N VAL A 302 -8.62 6.88 23.65
CA VAL A 302 -8.21 5.62 24.27
C VAL A 302 -8.26 5.69 25.79
N GLU A 303 -7.77 6.76 26.41
CA GLU A 303 -7.76 6.90 27.86
C GLU A 303 -9.18 6.94 28.46
N ARG A 304 -10.09 7.66 27.78
CA ARG A 304 -11.50 7.67 28.17
C ARG A 304 -12.16 6.30 27.96
N LEU A 305 -11.85 5.66 26.84
CA LEU A 305 -12.37 4.34 26.52
C LEU A 305 -11.94 3.33 27.59
N ARG A 306 -10.66 3.32 28.00
CA ARG A 306 -10.16 2.48 29.10
C ARG A 306 -10.96 2.68 30.39
N THR A 307 -11.21 3.93 30.75
CA THR A 307 -11.98 4.27 31.97
C THR A 307 -13.43 3.77 31.91
N ALA A 308 -14.03 3.76 30.72
CA ALA A 308 -15.41 3.32 30.49
C ALA A 308 -15.56 1.80 30.31
N SER A 309 -14.45 1.06 30.16
CA SER A 309 -14.46 -0.34 29.71
C SER A 309 -14.26 -1.34 30.85
N SER A 310 -14.74 -2.56 30.63
CA SER A 310 -14.44 -3.70 31.48
C SER A 310 -12.97 -4.11 31.38
N THR A 311 -12.49 -4.95 32.30
CA THR A 311 -11.12 -5.51 32.24
C THR A 311 -10.87 -6.28 30.94
N ASP A 312 -11.85 -7.05 30.47
CA ASP A 312 -11.73 -7.79 29.21
C ASP A 312 -11.65 -6.85 28.00
N GLY A 313 -12.39 -5.73 28.01
CA GLY A 313 -12.31 -4.71 26.98
C GLY A 313 -10.97 -4.00 26.95
N GLN A 314 -10.40 -3.70 28.13
CA GLN A 314 -9.04 -3.16 28.23
C GLN A 314 -8.00 -4.15 27.70
N ALA A 315 -8.14 -5.44 28.04
CA ALA A 315 -7.26 -6.49 27.52
C ALA A 315 -7.34 -6.59 25.99
N LEU A 316 -8.54 -6.54 25.39
CA LEU A 316 -8.68 -6.50 23.92
C LEU A 316 -7.97 -5.30 23.30
N LEU A 317 -8.10 -4.12 23.90
CA LEU A 317 -7.46 -2.90 23.41
C LEU A 317 -5.93 -3.00 23.42
N ASP A 318 -5.38 -3.58 24.49
CA ASP A 318 -3.94 -3.71 24.72
C ASP A 318 -3.32 -4.86 23.94
N ASP A 319 -3.87 -6.06 24.07
CA ASP A 319 -3.31 -7.30 23.51
C ASP A 319 -3.32 -7.29 21.98
N LEU A 320 -4.34 -6.65 21.37
CA LEU A 320 -4.47 -6.49 19.93
C LEU A 320 -4.00 -5.11 19.45
N GLN A 321 -3.53 -4.25 20.35
CA GLN A 321 -3.05 -2.90 20.03
C GLN A 321 -4.02 -2.11 19.12
N LEU A 322 -5.33 -2.24 19.34
CA LEU A 322 -6.37 -1.86 18.35
C LEU A 322 -6.28 -0.40 17.92
N ALA A 323 -6.05 0.51 18.88
CA ALA A 323 -5.95 1.94 18.59
C ALA A 323 -4.67 2.29 17.82
N THR A 324 -3.53 1.66 18.16
CA THR A 324 -2.27 1.84 17.46
C THR A 324 -2.37 1.34 16.02
N ALA A 325 -2.93 0.14 15.82
CA ALA A 325 -3.14 -0.45 14.50
C ALA A 325 -4.08 0.42 13.64
N LEU A 326 -5.21 0.89 14.19
CA LEU A 326 -6.14 1.79 13.48
C LEU A 326 -5.44 3.09 13.07
N ARG A 327 -4.75 3.76 14.00
CA ARG A 327 -4.00 4.98 13.73
C ARG A 327 -2.97 4.77 12.62
N ASN A 328 -2.17 3.71 12.70
CA ASN A 328 -1.14 3.43 11.71
C ASN A 328 -1.75 3.18 10.33
N ARG A 329 -2.87 2.44 10.23
CA ARG A 329 -3.60 2.25 8.97
C ARG A 329 -4.10 3.56 8.36
N VAL A 330 -4.62 4.50 9.17
CA VAL A 330 -5.01 5.83 8.70
C VAL A 330 -3.79 6.62 8.17
N LEU A 331 -2.66 6.57 8.87
CA LEU A 331 -1.43 7.23 8.41
C LEU A 331 -0.90 6.62 7.11
N VAL A 332 -1.00 5.30 6.94
CA VAL A 332 -0.67 4.60 5.69
C VAL A 332 -1.60 5.03 4.54
N ALA A 333 -2.91 5.17 4.81
CA ALA A 333 -3.87 5.66 3.81
C ALA A 333 -3.58 7.12 3.38
N TRP A 334 -3.20 7.99 4.32
CA TRP A 334 -2.73 9.35 3.99
C TRP A 334 -1.41 9.37 3.23
N ALA A 335 -0.50 8.44 3.52
CA ALA A 335 0.74 8.32 2.75
C ALA A 335 0.46 7.91 1.30
N ARG A 336 -0.45 6.97 1.10
CA ARG A 336 -0.91 6.58 -0.25
C ARG A 336 -1.53 7.76 -0.99
N GLU A 337 -2.38 8.54 -0.31
CA GLU A 337 -2.97 9.76 -0.90
C GLU A 337 -1.89 10.77 -1.29
N ALA A 338 -0.93 11.02 -0.40
CA ALA A 338 0.18 11.92 -0.66
C ALA A 338 1.04 11.46 -1.85
N LEU A 339 1.32 10.17 -2.00
CA LEU A 339 2.05 9.64 -3.17
C LEU A 339 1.27 9.83 -4.47
N ARG A 340 -0.05 9.62 -4.45
CA ARG A 340 -0.92 9.86 -5.62
C ARG A 340 -1.00 11.33 -6.02
N ALA A 341 -0.92 12.23 -5.04
CA ALA A 341 -0.84 13.67 -5.25
C ALA A 341 0.57 14.17 -5.60
N GLY A 342 1.57 13.29 -5.76
CA GLY A 342 2.93 13.69 -6.08
C GLY A 342 3.70 14.32 -4.91
N HIS A 343 3.32 14.01 -3.66
CA HIS A 343 3.92 14.54 -2.42
C HIS A 343 4.73 13.47 -1.64
N PRO A 344 5.88 13.00 -2.16
CA PRO A 344 6.63 11.91 -1.55
C PRO A 344 7.29 12.29 -0.21
N HIS A 345 7.56 13.57 0.08
CA HIS A 345 8.10 13.97 1.38
C HIS A 345 7.01 13.95 2.47
N GLN A 346 5.78 14.35 2.17
CA GLN A 346 4.62 14.15 3.05
C GLN A 346 4.39 12.67 3.31
N ALA A 347 4.38 11.84 2.27
CA ALA A 347 4.21 10.40 2.42
C ALA A 347 5.28 9.77 3.33
N THR A 348 6.55 10.14 3.12
CA THR A 348 7.65 9.73 3.99
C THR A 348 7.40 10.11 5.45
N ALA A 349 6.90 11.33 5.71
CA ALA A 349 6.62 11.80 7.06
C ALA A 349 5.49 11.00 7.74
N TYR A 350 4.42 10.66 7.01
CA TYR A 350 3.35 9.80 7.53
C TYR A 350 3.84 8.38 7.81
N LEU A 351 4.57 7.78 6.87
CA LEU A 351 5.04 6.40 7.00
C LEU A 351 6.05 6.23 8.14
N LEU A 352 6.93 7.21 8.38
CA LEU A 352 7.85 7.17 9.53
C LEU A 352 7.12 7.28 10.88
N LEU A 353 5.96 7.94 10.92
CA LEU A 353 5.14 8.02 12.14
C LEU A 353 4.20 6.82 12.30
N ALA A 354 3.87 6.14 11.21
CA ALA A 354 3.12 4.89 11.22
C ALA A 354 4.00 3.69 11.60
N HIS A 355 5.29 3.71 11.24
CA HIS A 355 6.21 2.59 11.45
C HIS A 355 6.47 2.36 12.94
N ASP A 356 6.07 1.18 13.41
CA ASP A 356 6.43 0.69 14.73
C ASP A 356 7.87 0.17 14.72
N LEU A 357 8.75 0.90 15.40
CA LEU A 357 10.18 0.62 15.42
C LEU A 357 10.56 -0.53 16.35
N GLU A 358 9.67 -0.97 17.26
CA GLU A 358 9.92 -2.13 18.11
C GLU A 358 9.90 -3.43 17.30
N ASP A 359 9.15 -3.43 16.18
CA ASP A 359 8.99 -4.55 15.26
C ASP A 359 9.35 -4.16 13.81
N ALA A 360 10.38 -3.32 13.66
CA ALA A 360 10.65 -2.57 12.43
C ALA A 360 10.84 -3.42 11.15
N GLY A 361 11.23 -4.69 11.30
CA GLY A 361 11.55 -5.59 10.19
C GLY A 361 10.49 -6.66 9.89
N ASN A 362 9.35 -6.65 10.57
CA ASN A 362 8.34 -7.70 10.43
C ASN A 362 6.98 -7.13 10.04
N ILE A 363 6.23 -7.91 9.26
CA ILE A 363 4.81 -7.68 9.02
C ILE A 363 4.04 -7.96 10.31
N SER A 364 3.20 -7.00 10.71
CA SER A 364 2.37 -7.11 11.91
C SER A 364 1.10 -6.25 11.80
N ALA A 365 0.28 -6.26 12.86
CA ALA A 365 -0.91 -5.41 12.93
C ALA A 365 -0.58 -3.91 12.93
N THR A 366 0.60 -3.53 13.43
CA THR A 366 1.08 -2.14 13.47
C THR A 366 1.97 -1.79 12.29
N ASN A 367 2.57 -2.78 11.63
CA ASN A 367 3.38 -2.67 10.42
C ASN A 367 2.77 -3.50 9.27
N PRO A 368 1.65 -3.08 8.66
CA PRO A 368 1.00 -3.83 7.58
C PRO A 368 1.88 -3.85 6.31
N PRO A 369 1.74 -4.84 5.41
CA PRO A 369 2.59 -4.94 4.21
C PRO A 369 2.59 -3.67 3.34
N ALA A 370 1.44 -2.99 3.22
CA ALA A 370 1.32 -1.71 2.51
C ALA A 370 2.28 -0.62 3.01
N LEU A 371 2.61 -0.60 4.30
CA LEU A 371 3.55 0.36 4.88
C LEU A 371 4.92 0.26 4.19
N PHE A 372 5.43 -0.96 4.01
CA PHE A 372 6.75 -1.21 3.44
C PHE A 372 6.81 -0.89 1.95
N VAL A 373 5.77 -1.26 1.19
CA VAL A 373 5.67 -0.94 -0.24
C VAL A 373 5.62 0.57 -0.48
N LEU A 374 4.77 1.29 0.27
CA LEU A 374 4.65 2.75 0.15
C LEU A 374 5.91 3.46 0.66
N GLN A 375 6.61 2.92 1.67
CA GLN A 375 7.93 3.42 2.09
C GLN A 375 8.95 3.29 0.97
N ALA A 376 8.99 2.15 0.30
CA ALA A 376 9.87 1.93 -0.83
C ALA A 376 9.60 2.94 -1.96
N GLU A 377 8.32 3.19 -2.28
CA GLU A 377 7.94 4.18 -3.29
C GLU A 377 8.35 5.61 -2.88
N ALA A 378 8.05 6.02 -1.64
CA ALA A 378 8.42 7.34 -1.14
C ALA A 378 9.95 7.55 -1.12
N PHE A 379 10.72 6.54 -0.73
CA PHE A 379 12.18 6.59 -0.77
C PHE A 379 12.69 6.65 -2.21
N LEU A 380 12.13 5.86 -3.12
CA LEU A 380 12.53 5.88 -4.51
C LEU A 380 12.28 7.26 -5.15
N ARG A 381 11.07 7.82 -4.98
CA ARG A 381 10.71 9.17 -5.47
C ARG A 381 11.56 10.29 -4.85
N THR A 382 12.15 10.08 -3.67
CA THR A 382 13.06 11.04 -3.01
C THR A 382 14.55 10.76 -3.25
N GLY A 383 14.89 9.85 -4.18
CA GLY A 383 16.28 9.53 -4.55
C GLY A 383 17.03 8.68 -3.52
N ARG A 384 16.31 7.94 -2.68
CA ARG A 384 16.81 7.07 -1.61
C ARG A 384 16.70 5.59 -1.99
N THR A 385 17.23 5.23 -3.16
CA THR A 385 17.09 3.90 -3.79
C THR A 385 17.49 2.73 -2.88
N ARG A 386 18.56 2.86 -2.09
CA ARG A 386 18.98 1.80 -1.15
C ARG A 386 17.98 1.58 -0.03
N GLN A 387 17.45 2.68 0.54
CA GLN A 387 16.44 2.57 1.58
C GLN A 387 15.11 2.03 1.04
N ALA A 388 14.84 2.22 -0.26
CA ALA A 388 13.71 1.56 -0.90
C ALA A 388 13.87 0.03 -0.89
N LEU A 389 15.07 -0.50 -1.19
CA LEU A 389 15.35 -1.94 -1.08
C LEU A 389 15.26 -2.44 0.36
N ASP A 390 15.82 -1.70 1.32
CA ASP A 390 15.76 -2.05 2.75
C ASP A 390 14.30 -2.13 3.24
N ALA A 391 13.41 -1.28 2.73
CA ALA A 391 11.99 -1.31 3.10
C ALA A 391 11.31 -2.59 2.58
N LEU A 392 11.64 -3.05 1.37
CA LEU A 392 11.04 -4.25 0.77
C LEU A 392 11.50 -5.56 1.43
N SER A 393 12.62 -5.57 2.18
CA SER A 393 13.13 -6.82 2.78
C SER A 393 12.25 -7.39 3.89
N ALA A 394 11.28 -6.62 4.39
CA ALA A 394 10.31 -7.08 5.40
C ALA A 394 9.14 -7.87 4.78
N LEU A 395 8.98 -7.84 3.46
CA LEU A 395 7.87 -8.45 2.75
C LEU A 395 8.15 -9.93 2.44
N ASP A 396 7.07 -10.71 2.34
CA ASP A 396 7.13 -12.11 1.94
C ASP A 396 7.51 -12.24 0.46
N GLU A 397 8.48 -13.10 0.15
CA GLU A 397 8.95 -13.37 -1.21
C GLU A 397 7.84 -13.96 -2.10
N ASP A 398 6.80 -14.55 -1.50
CA ASP A 398 5.65 -15.11 -2.22
C ASP A 398 4.67 -14.04 -2.75
N LEU A 399 4.87 -12.75 -2.46
CA LEU A 399 4.05 -11.66 -3.02
C LEU A 399 4.26 -11.51 -4.54
N PRO A 400 3.21 -11.64 -5.38
CA PRO A 400 3.36 -11.57 -6.83
C PRO A 400 3.99 -10.26 -7.34
N GLY A 401 5.11 -10.41 -8.05
CA GLY A 401 5.87 -9.31 -8.63
C GLY A 401 6.84 -8.60 -7.67
N LEU A 402 6.90 -8.99 -6.39
CA LEU A 402 7.87 -8.43 -5.44
C LEU A 402 9.30 -8.69 -5.88
N THR A 403 9.65 -9.93 -6.23
CA THR A 403 11.00 -10.29 -6.70
C THR A 403 11.43 -9.44 -7.90
N GLY A 404 10.57 -9.32 -8.91
CA GLY A 404 10.86 -8.48 -10.07
C GLY A 404 11.03 -7.00 -9.72
N THR A 405 10.28 -6.51 -8.74
CA THR A 405 10.41 -5.14 -8.23
C THR A 405 11.73 -4.93 -7.48
N ILE A 406 12.12 -5.88 -6.61
CA ILE A 406 13.40 -5.85 -5.88
C ILE A 406 14.56 -5.88 -6.87
N GLU A 407 14.54 -6.75 -7.86
CA GLU A 407 15.60 -6.83 -8.88
C GLU A 407 15.69 -5.54 -9.72
N THR A 408 14.54 -4.98 -10.14
CA THR A 408 14.48 -3.72 -10.90
C THR A 408 15.10 -2.56 -10.10
N ILE A 409 14.74 -2.41 -8.82
CA ILE A 409 15.30 -1.38 -7.94
C ILE A 409 16.76 -1.68 -7.60
N GLY A 410 17.14 -2.96 -7.50
CA GLY A 410 18.50 -3.43 -7.29
C GLY A 410 19.43 -2.99 -8.42
N ASP A 411 19.03 -3.24 -9.66
CA ASP A 411 19.74 -2.82 -10.87
C ASP A 411 19.87 -1.29 -10.92
N LEU A 412 18.79 -0.57 -10.60
CA LEU A 412 18.81 0.88 -10.49
C LEU A 412 19.85 1.35 -9.45
N ALA A 413 19.89 0.74 -8.26
CA ALA A 413 20.85 1.08 -7.21
C ALA A 413 22.30 0.80 -7.63
N VAL A 414 22.54 -0.26 -8.40
CA VAL A 414 23.86 -0.57 -8.96
C VAL A 414 24.28 0.51 -9.96
N LEU A 415 23.40 0.88 -10.91
CA LEU A 415 23.68 1.91 -11.91
C LEU A 415 23.98 3.27 -11.27
N GLU A 416 23.23 3.65 -10.25
CA GLU A 416 23.48 4.88 -9.49
C GLU A 416 24.80 4.83 -8.68
N GLY A 417 25.30 3.63 -8.39
CA GLY A 417 26.58 3.40 -7.73
C GLY A 417 27.78 3.50 -8.67
N MET A 418 27.65 3.08 -9.93
CA MET A 418 28.78 2.97 -10.89
C MET A 418 29.46 4.33 -11.19
N GLY A 419 28.74 5.45 -11.06
CA GLY A 419 29.29 6.80 -11.20
C GLY A 419 30.14 7.30 -10.01
N ARG A 420 30.15 6.59 -8.87
CA ARG A 420 30.89 6.99 -7.66
C ARG A 420 32.30 6.42 -7.67
N HIS A 421 33.10 6.80 -8.66
CA HIS A 421 34.54 6.55 -8.63
C HIS A 421 35.21 7.57 -7.69
N GLY A 422 35.57 7.14 -6.47
CA GLY A 422 36.58 7.85 -5.66
C GLY A 422 36.11 8.47 -4.34
N ASP A 423 35.71 7.63 -3.37
CA ASP A 423 35.82 8.00 -1.94
C ASP A 423 36.40 6.82 -1.12
N SER A 424 37.14 5.93 -1.79
CA SER A 424 38.02 4.98 -1.11
C SER A 424 39.22 5.75 -0.58
N LYS A 425 39.28 5.96 0.74
CA LYS A 425 40.48 6.42 1.45
C LYS A 425 41.53 5.30 1.56
N GLU A 426 41.86 4.68 0.44
CA GLU A 426 43.05 3.84 0.32
C GLU A 426 44.03 4.55 -0.61
N ASP A 427 44.74 5.52 -0.03
CA ASP A 427 46.08 5.98 -0.46
C ASP A 427 46.99 6.00 0.77
#